data_AF-A0A1A8DBN1-F1
#
_entry.id   AF-A0A1A8DBN1-F1
#
_cell.length_a   1.000
_cell.length_b   1.000
_cell.length_c   1.000
_cell.angle_alpha   90.00
_cell.angle_beta   90.00
_cell.angle_gamma   90.00
#
_symmetry.space_group_name_H-M   'P 1'
#
loop_
_entity.id
_entity.type
_entity.pdbx_description
1 polymer ?
#
loop_
_entity_poly.entity_id
_entity_poly.type
_entity_poly.pdbx_seq_one_letter_code
_entity_poly.pdbx_strand_id
1 'polypeptide(L)'
;MADESAQSTACTGSSLLQPVSEMTNLPLDQVNFVVCQLCALISAFWFRLFLHPSKSSPFIRHVVATVLGLYFAMFCFGWYSLHFLFQSGLTYGIMIVTGVEHMHKYCLVVALSYLSLCQITRVYVFDYGMYSADFTGPMMVITQKITSLAFEIHDGMARKEEHLTAGQKILAVRRMPSLLE
;
A
#
# COMPACT_ATOMS: atom_id res chain seq x y z
N MET A 1 -25.11 36.66 8.91
CA MET A 1 -25.15 35.52 9.84
C MET A 1 -25.15 34.25 9.01
N ALA A 2 -24.03 34.06 8.30
CA ALA A 2 -23.76 32.94 7.43
C ALA A 2 -22.31 32.55 7.74
N ASP A 3 -22.06 31.25 7.73
CA ASP A 3 -20.72 30.63 7.67
C ASP A 3 -20.08 30.12 8.99
N GLU A 4 -20.81 29.30 9.77
CA GLU A 4 -20.20 28.39 10.75
C GLU A 4 -20.52 26.90 10.50
N SER A 5 -21.30 26.56 9.45
CA SER A 5 -21.66 25.17 9.13
C SER A 5 -20.87 24.57 7.95
N ALA A 6 -19.82 25.25 7.47
CA ALA A 6 -19.08 24.85 6.26
C ALA A 6 -17.65 24.33 6.54
N GLN A 7 -17.23 24.20 7.79
CA GLN A 7 -16.03 23.42 8.15
C GLN A 7 -16.38 21.93 8.28
N SER A 8 -17.01 21.37 7.25
CA SER A 8 -16.87 19.94 6.98
C SER A 8 -15.45 19.74 6.43
N THR A 9 -14.46 19.75 7.33
CA THR A 9 -13.10 19.28 7.07
C THR A 9 -13.20 17.92 6.39
N ALA A 10 -12.96 17.86 5.07
CA ALA A 10 -13.26 16.67 4.28
C ALA A 10 -12.32 15.52 4.67
N CYS A 11 -12.73 14.77 5.69
CA CYS A 11 -12.13 13.49 6.00
C CYS A 11 -12.56 12.52 4.90
N THR A 12 -11.58 11.98 4.19
CA THR A 12 -11.81 11.00 3.13
C THR A 12 -12.03 9.60 3.71
N GLY A 13 -11.51 9.35 4.91
CA GLY A 13 -11.69 8.12 5.70
C GLY A 13 -12.83 8.21 6.73
N SER A 14 -12.64 7.52 7.84
CA SER A 14 -13.66 7.37 8.90
C SER A 14 -13.90 8.65 9.71
N SER A 15 -15.15 8.92 10.06
CA SER A 15 -15.53 10.00 10.99
C SER A 15 -15.62 9.56 12.46
N LEU A 16 -15.34 8.29 12.76
CA LEU A 16 -15.53 7.71 14.11
C LEU A 16 -14.68 8.39 15.20
N LEU A 17 -13.51 8.92 14.83
CA LEU A 17 -12.57 9.54 15.77
C LEU A 17 -12.69 11.07 15.84
N GLN A 18 -13.79 11.63 15.33
CA GLN A 18 -14.06 13.07 15.42
C GLN A 18 -13.95 13.62 16.85
N PRO A 19 -14.47 12.95 17.91
CA PRO A 19 -14.30 13.44 19.28
C PRO A 19 -12.83 13.56 19.71
N VAL A 20 -11.96 12.65 19.24
CA VAL A 20 -10.53 12.66 19.56
C VAL A 20 -9.81 13.78 18.80
N SER A 21 -10.21 14.04 17.55
CA SER A 21 -9.73 15.18 16.76
C SER A 21 -10.05 16.51 17.45
N GLU A 22 -11.28 16.67 17.94
CA GLU A 22 -11.71 17.87 18.68
C GLU A 22 -10.95 18.03 20.01
N MET A 23 -10.72 16.94 20.74
CA MET A 23 -9.93 16.98 21.99
C MET A 23 -8.46 17.32 21.79
N THR A 24 -7.85 16.84 20.69
CA THR A 24 -6.42 17.00 20.41
C THR A 24 -6.09 18.23 19.56
N ASN A 25 -7.11 18.89 18.98
CA ASN A 25 -6.95 19.95 17.99
C ASN A 25 -6.08 19.52 16.79
N LEU A 26 -6.11 18.23 16.45
CA LEU A 26 -5.41 17.67 15.29
C LEU A 26 -6.40 17.37 14.16
N PRO A 27 -6.00 17.51 12.89
CA PRO A 27 -6.81 17.07 11.76
C PRO A 27 -7.25 15.60 11.89
N LEU A 28 -8.52 15.31 11.61
CA LEU A 28 -9.15 14.00 11.83
C LEU A 28 -8.47 12.87 11.05
N ASP A 29 -8.04 13.15 9.83
CA ASP A 29 -7.26 12.28 8.96
C ASP A 29 -5.91 11.88 9.58
N GLN A 30 -5.20 12.80 10.24
CA GLN A 30 -3.97 12.50 10.98
C GLN A 30 -4.24 11.65 12.23
N VAL A 31 -5.31 11.97 12.96
CA VAL A 31 -5.75 11.17 14.12
C VAL A 31 -6.10 9.75 13.70
N ASN A 32 -6.87 9.59 12.61
CA ASN A 32 -7.19 8.30 12.02
C ASN A 32 -5.92 7.53 11.67
N PHE A 33 -4.95 8.17 10.99
CA PHE A 33 -3.70 7.52 10.61
C PHE A 33 -2.89 7.04 11.82
N VAL A 34 -2.73 7.87 12.85
CA VAL A 34 -1.96 7.53 14.06
C VAL A 34 -2.64 6.41 14.84
N VAL A 35 -3.95 6.52 15.11
CA VAL A 35 -4.69 5.49 15.84
C VAL A 35 -4.69 4.18 15.06
N CYS A 36 -4.91 4.24 13.75
CA CYS A 36 -4.83 3.06 12.88
C CYS A 36 -3.45 2.41 12.92
N GLN A 37 -2.36 3.18 12.94
CA GLN A 37 -1.01 2.63 13.03
C GLN A 37 -0.76 1.92 14.36
N LEU A 38 -1.26 2.47 15.47
CA LEU A 38 -1.19 1.81 16.79
C LEU A 38 -2.00 0.50 16.80
N CYS A 39 -3.23 0.54 16.27
CA CYS A 39 -4.05 -0.65 16.10
C CYS A 39 -3.36 -1.70 15.22
N ALA A 40 -2.76 -1.29 14.10
CA ALA A 40 -2.04 -2.19 13.19
C ALA A 40 -0.84 -2.85 13.88
N LEU A 41 -0.11 -2.14 14.75
CA LEU A 41 0.99 -2.71 15.54
C LEU A 41 0.48 -3.76 16.55
N ILE A 42 -0.62 -3.48 17.24
CA ILE A 42 -1.25 -4.44 18.16
C ILE A 42 -1.76 -5.67 17.38
N SER A 43 -2.44 -5.45 16.24
CA SER A 43 -2.89 -6.51 15.35
C SER A 43 -1.72 -7.33 14.81
N ALA A 44 -0.57 -6.73 14.51
CA ALA A 44 0.62 -7.44 14.06
C ALA A 44 1.18 -8.37 15.16
N PHE A 45 1.11 -7.97 16.42
CA PHE A 45 1.48 -8.82 17.55
C PHE A 45 0.55 -10.04 17.63
N TRP A 46 -0.77 -9.82 17.56
CA TRP A 46 -1.75 -10.92 17.56
C TRP A 46 -1.61 -11.84 16.35
N PHE A 47 -1.35 -11.26 15.16
CA PHE A 47 -1.09 -12.02 13.95
C PHE A 47 0.11 -12.96 14.13
N ARG A 48 1.19 -12.52 14.77
CA ARG A 48 2.35 -13.38 15.04
C ARG A 48 2.06 -14.48 16.08
N LEU A 49 1.22 -14.20 17.08
CA LEU A 49 0.88 -15.17 18.13
C LEU A 49 -0.11 -16.24 17.65
N PHE A 50 -1.20 -15.84 17.00
CA PHE A 50 -2.29 -16.75 16.60
C PHE A 50 -2.08 -17.36 15.22
N LEU A 51 -1.54 -16.60 14.27
CA LEU A 51 -1.30 -17.01 12.88
C LEU A 51 0.19 -17.33 12.65
N HIS A 52 0.77 -18.08 13.58
CA HIS A 52 2.15 -18.55 13.46
C HIS A 52 2.29 -19.48 12.24
N PRO A 53 3.38 -19.40 11.45
CA PRO A 53 3.59 -20.22 10.24
C PRO A 53 3.46 -21.73 10.47
N SER A 54 3.81 -22.22 11.66
CA SER A 54 3.71 -23.65 11.99
C SER A 54 2.28 -24.12 12.32
N LYS A 55 1.36 -23.19 12.60
CA LYS A 55 -0.02 -23.50 13.04
C LYS A 55 -1.09 -23.11 12.02
N SER A 56 -0.75 -22.28 11.03
CA SER A 56 -1.70 -21.71 10.09
C SER A 56 -1.16 -21.79 8.67
N SER A 57 -2.04 -22.07 7.70
CA SER A 57 -1.64 -22.15 6.30
C SER A 57 -1.27 -20.77 5.75
N PRO A 58 -0.32 -20.69 4.79
CA PRO A 58 0.03 -19.44 4.12
C PRO A 58 -1.22 -18.71 3.58
N PHE A 59 -2.14 -19.45 2.97
CA PHE A 59 -3.39 -18.91 2.45
C PHE A 59 -4.18 -18.10 3.50
N ILE A 60 -4.45 -18.68 4.68
CA ILE A 60 -5.20 -17.99 5.75
C ILE A 60 -4.44 -16.74 6.20
N ARG A 61 -3.11 -16.82 6.31
CA ARG A 61 -2.27 -15.70 6.72
C ARG A 61 -2.36 -14.54 5.73
N HIS A 62 -2.30 -14.82 4.43
CA HIS A 62 -2.45 -13.78 3.40
C HIS A 62 -3.88 -13.22 3.37
N VAL A 63 -4.93 -14.05 3.47
CA VAL A 63 -6.31 -13.56 3.53
C VAL A 63 -6.50 -12.61 4.72
N VAL A 64 -6.08 -13.01 5.92
CA VAL A 64 -6.23 -12.18 7.13
C VAL A 64 -5.43 -10.89 7.01
N ALA A 65 -4.18 -10.95 6.54
CA ALA A 65 -3.34 -9.78 6.35
C ALA A 65 -3.93 -8.80 5.33
N THR A 66 -4.46 -9.32 4.21
CA THR A 66 -5.10 -8.52 3.15
C THR A 66 -6.38 -7.88 3.65
N VAL A 67 -7.26 -8.62 4.32
CA VAL A 67 -8.52 -8.07 4.86
C VAL A 67 -8.26 -6.99 5.91
N LEU A 68 -7.35 -7.24 6.85
CA LEU A 68 -6.98 -6.24 7.86
C LEU A 68 -6.31 -5.02 7.24
N GLY A 69 -5.38 -5.23 6.28
CA GLY A 69 -4.70 -4.16 5.57
C GLY A 69 -5.68 -3.28 4.77
N LEU A 70 -6.64 -3.90 4.08
CA LEU A 70 -7.69 -3.17 3.35
C LEU A 70 -8.64 -2.43 4.29
N TYR A 71 -9.02 -3.04 5.41
CA TYR A 71 -9.82 -2.37 6.44
C TYR A 71 -9.11 -1.11 6.96
N PHE A 72 -7.84 -1.22 7.32
CA PHE A 72 -7.03 -0.08 7.78
C PHE A 72 -6.84 0.98 6.69
N ALA A 73 -6.61 0.58 5.44
CA ALA A 73 -6.50 1.51 4.32
C ALA A 73 -7.82 2.26 4.08
N MET A 74 -8.96 1.57 4.08
CA MET A 74 -10.29 2.18 3.97
C MET A 74 -10.59 3.10 5.16
N PHE A 75 -10.20 2.72 6.37
CA PHE A 75 -10.42 3.53 7.56
C PHE A 75 -9.66 4.86 7.50
N CYS A 76 -8.39 4.85 7.07
CA CYS A 76 -7.57 6.05 6.99
C CYS A 76 -7.86 6.91 5.75
N PHE A 77 -8.03 6.29 4.58
CA PHE A 77 -8.00 6.97 3.29
C PHE A 77 -9.32 6.84 2.49
N GLY A 78 -10.29 6.07 2.98
CA GLY A 78 -11.57 5.81 2.31
C GLY A 78 -11.40 5.39 0.86
N TRP A 79 -12.09 6.09 -0.05
CA TRP A 79 -12.07 5.81 -1.48
C TRP A 79 -10.68 5.92 -2.12
N TYR A 80 -9.74 6.68 -1.56
CA TYR A 80 -8.38 6.76 -2.08
C TYR A 80 -7.59 5.45 -1.94
N SER A 81 -8.02 4.56 -1.04
CA SER A 81 -7.43 3.22 -0.95
C SER A 81 -7.60 2.39 -2.24
N LEU A 82 -8.55 2.76 -3.12
CA LEU A 82 -8.67 2.16 -4.44
C LEU A 82 -7.41 2.38 -5.30
N HIS A 83 -6.67 3.48 -5.11
CA HIS A 83 -5.39 3.68 -5.80
C HIS A 83 -4.37 2.59 -5.42
N PHE A 84 -4.43 2.07 -4.19
CA PHE A 84 -3.51 1.04 -3.70
C PHE A 84 -3.79 -0.28 -4.44
N LEU A 85 -5.08 -0.64 -4.54
CA LEU A 85 -5.56 -1.81 -5.27
C LEU A 85 -5.31 -1.71 -6.78
N PHE A 86 -5.53 -0.52 -7.35
CA PHE A 86 -5.30 -0.29 -8.77
C PHE A 86 -3.81 -0.45 -9.11
N GLN A 87 -2.91 0.15 -8.34
CA GLN A 87 -1.47 0.05 -8.60
C GLN A 87 -0.96 -1.40 -8.44
N SER A 88 -1.39 -2.11 -7.38
CA SER A 88 -1.01 -3.50 -7.18
C SER A 88 -1.59 -4.43 -8.25
N GLY A 89 -2.86 -4.27 -8.60
CA GLY A 89 -3.51 -5.07 -9.64
C GLY A 89 -2.92 -4.83 -11.02
N LEU A 90 -2.69 -3.57 -11.40
CA LEU A 90 -2.14 -3.21 -12.71
C LEU A 90 -0.74 -3.81 -12.90
N THR A 91 0.12 -3.66 -11.90
CA THR A 91 1.51 -4.16 -11.96
C THR A 91 1.56 -5.68 -11.89
N TYR A 92 0.72 -6.34 -11.08
CA TYR A 92 0.59 -7.79 -11.10
C TYR A 92 0.12 -8.30 -12.47
N GLY A 93 -0.85 -7.62 -13.09
CA GLY A 93 -1.29 -7.92 -14.46
C GLY A 93 -0.12 -7.89 -15.46
N ILE A 94 0.76 -6.88 -15.36
CA ILE A 94 1.97 -6.80 -16.18
C ILE A 94 2.91 -7.98 -15.92
N MET A 95 3.12 -8.40 -14.67
CA MET A 95 3.96 -9.55 -14.32
C MET A 95 3.45 -10.86 -14.93
N ILE A 96 2.13 -11.03 -15.00
CA ILE A 96 1.52 -12.25 -15.56
C ILE A 96 1.52 -12.25 -17.09
N VAL A 97 1.24 -11.11 -17.72
CA VAL A 97 1.10 -11.01 -19.18
C VAL A 97 2.47 -10.89 -19.87
N THR A 98 3.47 -10.33 -19.20
CA THR A 98 4.80 -10.08 -19.79
C THR A 98 5.76 -11.22 -19.47
N GLY A 99 6.61 -11.57 -20.45
CA GLY A 99 7.70 -12.53 -20.22
C GLY A 99 8.66 -12.08 -19.11
N VAL A 100 9.25 -13.07 -18.42
CA VAL A 100 10.11 -12.83 -17.25
C VAL A 100 11.30 -11.93 -17.51
N GLU A 101 11.80 -11.90 -18.74
CA GLU A 101 12.94 -11.09 -19.18
C GLU A 101 12.69 -9.58 -19.13
N HIS A 102 11.44 -9.13 -19.32
CA HIS A 102 11.13 -7.71 -19.47
C HIS A 102 10.17 -7.16 -18.40
N MET A 103 9.50 -8.03 -17.62
CA MET A 103 8.46 -7.62 -16.67
C MET A 103 8.90 -6.51 -15.71
N HIS A 104 10.14 -6.57 -15.22
CA HIS A 104 10.66 -5.65 -14.21
C HIS A 104 10.76 -4.21 -14.73
N LYS A 105 11.12 -4.04 -16.00
CA LYS A 105 11.20 -2.71 -16.65
C LYS A 105 9.82 -2.11 -16.80
N TYR A 106 8.85 -2.90 -17.28
CA TYR A 106 7.47 -2.44 -17.43
C TYR A 106 6.82 -2.14 -16.08
N CYS A 107 7.00 -3.00 -15.09
CA CYS A 107 6.51 -2.76 -13.73
C CYS A 107 7.11 -1.48 -13.14
N LEU A 108 8.42 -1.26 -13.30
CA LEU A 108 9.10 -0.05 -12.84
C LEU A 108 8.52 1.21 -13.51
N VAL A 109 8.44 1.21 -14.84
CA VAL A 109 7.94 2.37 -15.60
C VAL A 109 6.49 2.67 -15.24
N VAL A 110 5.62 1.65 -15.21
CA VAL A 110 4.19 1.84 -14.94
C VAL A 110 3.93 2.25 -13.49
N ALA A 111 4.58 1.61 -12.52
CA ALA A 111 4.41 1.94 -11.11
C ALA A 111 4.91 3.36 -10.79
N LEU A 112 6.09 3.74 -11.30
CA LEU A 112 6.60 5.10 -11.13
C LEU A 112 5.75 6.13 -11.86
N SER A 113 5.30 5.84 -13.09
CA SER A 113 4.43 6.76 -13.83
C SER A 113 3.11 6.99 -13.10
N TYR A 114 2.49 5.94 -12.57
CA TYR A 114 1.25 6.07 -11.81
C TYR A 114 1.45 6.83 -10.50
N LEU A 115 2.53 6.55 -9.76
CA LEU A 115 2.89 7.31 -8.57
C LEU A 115 3.13 8.80 -8.90
N SER A 116 3.86 9.10 -9.98
CA SER A 116 4.09 10.46 -10.45
C SER A 116 2.79 11.17 -10.80
N LEU A 117 1.86 10.50 -11.48
CA LEU A 117 0.53 11.05 -11.75
C LEU A 117 -0.24 11.34 -10.45
N CYS A 118 -0.18 10.45 -9.46
CA CYS A 118 -0.80 10.69 -8.15
C CYS A 118 -0.16 11.89 -7.43
N GLN A 119 1.16 12.04 -7.51
CA GLN A 119 1.88 13.19 -6.93
C GLN A 119 1.53 14.51 -7.62
N ILE A 120 1.47 14.51 -8.96
CA ILE A 120 1.06 15.68 -9.75
C ILE A 120 -0.38 16.04 -9.39
N THR A 121 -1.31 15.08 -9.42
CA THR A 121 -2.69 15.31 -9.00
C THR A 121 -2.74 15.88 -7.58
N ARG A 122 -1.92 15.38 -6.66
CA ARG A 122 -1.86 15.91 -5.31
C ARG A 122 -1.47 17.39 -5.26
N VAL A 123 -0.39 17.75 -5.93
CA VAL A 123 0.11 19.14 -5.96
C VAL A 123 -0.86 20.07 -6.70
N TYR A 124 -1.47 19.64 -7.80
CA TYR A 124 -2.27 20.53 -8.64
C TYR A 124 -3.77 20.53 -8.32
N VAL A 125 -4.29 19.48 -7.69
CA VAL A 125 -5.72 19.34 -7.36
C VAL A 125 -5.98 19.54 -5.87
N PHE A 126 -5.09 19.08 -4.97
CA PHE A 126 -5.35 19.13 -3.52
C PHE A 126 -4.72 20.33 -2.79
N ASP A 127 -3.61 20.91 -3.29
CA ASP A 127 -3.07 22.17 -2.74
C ASP A 127 -3.95 23.41 -3.05
N TYR A 128 -5.10 23.23 -3.72
CA TYR A 128 -6.16 24.25 -3.87
C TYR A 128 -7.20 24.24 -2.72
N GLY A 129 -6.87 23.67 -1.57
CA GLY A 129 -7.57 24.01 -0.31
C GLY A 129 -8.04 22.86 0.58
N MET A 130 -7.59 21.61 0.37
CA MET A 130 -8.05 20.48 1.19
C MET A 130 -6.87 19.78 1.89
N TYR A 131 -6.72 20.04 3.19
CA TYR A 131 -5.84 19.28 4.08
C TYR A 131 -6.40 17.86 4.27
N SER A 132 -6.03 16.94 3.37
CA SER A 132 -6.30 15.50 3.49
C SER A 132 -5.01 14.74 3.71
N ALA A 133 -5.07 13.63 4.44
CA ALA A 133 -3.93 12.79 4.74
C ALA A 133 -3.27 12.33 3.44
N ASP A 134 -1.94 12.37 3.42
CA ASP A 134 -1.15 12.07 2.24
C ASP A 134 -1.22 10.58 1.88
N PHE A 135 -2.21 10.21 1.08
CA PHE A 135 -2.36 8.85 0.55
C PHE A 135 -1.20 8.44 -0.36
N THR A 136 -0.41 9.41 -0.86
CA THR A 136 0.73 9.10 -1.70
C THR A 136 1.89 8.49 -0.90
N GLY A 137 1.95 8.72 0.42
CA GLY A 137 2.94 8.10 1.30
C GLY A 137 2.89 6.55 1.24
N PRO A 138 1.75 5.91 1.58
CA PRO A 138 1.57 4.47 1.38
C PRO A 138 1.81 4.01 -0.06
N MET A 139 1.42 4.80 -1.06
CA MET A 139 1.67 4.50 -2.47
C MET A 139 3.15 4.42 -2.82
N MET A 140 4.01 5.27 -2.23
CA MET A 140 5.45 5.18 -2.40
C MET A 140 5.97 3.82 -1.93
N VAL A 141 5.52 3.35 -0.76
CA VAL A 141 5.93 2.07 -0.18
C VAL A 141 5.47 0.90 -1.06
N ILE A 142 4.22 0.95 -1.55
CA ILE A 142 3.67 -0.06 -2.47
C ILE A 142 4.49 -0.09 -3.76
N THR A 143 4.81 1.08 -4.33
CA THR A 143 5.63 1.22 -5.54
C THR A 143 6.97 0.53 -5.34
N GLN A 144 7.69 0.89 -4.27
CA GLN A 144 8.98 0.28 -3.94
C GLN A 144 8.87 -1.24 -3.86
N LYS A 145 7.94 -1.76 -3.05
CA LYS A 145 7.77 -3.20 -2.85
C LYS A 145 7.47 -3.97 -4.14
N ILE A 146 6.55 -3.47 -4.95
CA ILE A 146 6.16 -4.13 -6.20
C ILE A 146 7.32 -4.11 -7.20
N THR A 147 8.02 -2.98 -7.33
CA THR A 147 9.16 -2.90 -8.25
C THR A 147 10.30 -3.81 -7.81
N SER A 148 10.60 -3.86 -6.50
CA SER A 148 11.59 -4.80 -5.95
C SER A 148 11.22 -6.24 -6.26
N LEU A 149 9.96 -6.64 -6.01
CA LEU A 149 9.46 -7.98 -6.33
C LEU A 149 9.63 -8.30 -7.83
N ALA A 150 9.34 -7.36 -8.72
CA ALA A 150 9.49 -7.56 -10.16
C ALA A 150 10.96 -7.84 -10.55
N PHE A 151 11.90 -7.10 -9.96
CA PHE A 151 13.34 -7.32 -10.15
C PHE A 151 13.80 -8.64 -9.54
N GLU A 152 13.31 -9.00 -8.35
CA GLU A 152 13.61 -10.27 -7.68
C GLU A 152 13.12 -11.48 -8.47
N ILE A 153 11.94 -11.39 -9.09
CA ILE A 153 11.40 -12.43 -9.99
C ILE A 153 12.26 -12.53 -11.25
N HIS A 154 12.60 -11.40 -11.87
CA HIS A 154 13.50 -11.41 -13.03
C HIS A 154 14.86 -12.03 -12.71
N ASP A 155 15.47 -11.65 -11.58
CA ASP A 155 16.74 -12.21 -11.14
C ASP A 155 16.63 -13.72 -10.85
N GLY A 156 15.52 -14.20 -10.28
CA GLY A 156 15.34 -15.61 -9.94
C GLY A 156 14.86 -16.52 -11.07
N MET A 157 14.18 -15.99 -12.09
CA MET A 157 13.57 -16.78 -13.17
C MET A 157 14.17 -16.54 -14.56
N ALA A 158 14.79 -15.38 -14.81
CA ALA A 158 15.33 -15.03 -16.13
C ALA A 158 16.87 -15.03 -16.18
N ARG A 159 17.54 -14.94 -15.03
CA ARG A 159 19.01 -14.88 -14.96
C ARG A 159 19.61 -16.18 -14.41
N LYS A 160 20.80 -16.50 -14.88
CA LYS A 160 21.59 -17.61 -14.34
C LYS A 160 22.19 -17.23 -12.99
N GLU A 161 22.19 -18.18 -12.06
CA GLU A 161 22.67 -17.98 -10.69
C GLU A 161 24.15 -17.53 -10.62
N GLU A 162 24.98 -17.97 -11.56
CA GLU A 162 26.38 -17.54 -11.69
C GLU A 162 26.56 -16.04 -11.97
N HIS A 163 25.57 -15.37 -12.56
CA HIS A 163 25.58 -13.94 -12.86
C HIS A 163 24.97 -13.07 -11.75
N LEU A 164 24.44 -13.68 -10.69
CA LEU A 164 23.82 -12.97 -9.58
C LEU A 164 24.85 -12.64 -8.51
N THR A 165 24.79 -11.42 -7.98
CA THR A 165 25.53 -11.05 -6.78
C THR A 165 25.01 -11.82 -5.56
N ALA A 166 25.78 -11.90 -4.47
CA ALA A 166 25.36 -12.59 -3.26
C ALA A 166 24.03 -12.06 -2.71
N GLY A 167 23.80 -10.74 -2.73
CA GLY A 167 22.54 -10.14 -2.30
C GLY A 167 21.36 -10.52 -3.20
N GLN A 168 21.56 -10.48 -4.52
CA GLN A 168 20.52 -10.90 -5.48
C GLN A 168 20.14 -12.37 -5.32
N LYS A 169 21.11 -13.25 -5.03
CA LYS A 169 20.82 -14.68 -4.76
C LYS A 169 19.91 -14.88 -3.56
N ILE A 170 20.07 -14.08 -2.51
CA ILE A 170 19.27 -14.16 -1.29
C ILE A 170 17.82 -13.72 -1.54
N LEU A 171 17.63 -12.69 -2.37
CA LEU A 171 16.32 -12.10 -2.65
C LEU A 171 15.62 -12.72 -3.88
N ALA A 172 16.33 -13.50 -4.69
CA ALA A 172 15.82 -14.04 -5.94
C ALA A 172 14.57 -14.90 -5.74
N VAL A 173 13.48 -14.50 -6.41
CA VAL A 173 12.21 -15.20 -6.39
C VAL A 173 12.15 -16.15 -7.58
N ARG A 174 12.14 -17.47 -7.30
CA ARG A 174 12.22 -18.54 -8.32
C ARG A 174 10.87 -19.03 -8.84
N ARG A 175 9.76 -18.44 -8.38
CA ARG A 175 8.40 -18.77 -8.80
C ARG A 175 7.53 -17.51 -8.82
N MET A 176 6.56 -17.45 -9.72
CA MET A 176 5.59 -16.36 -9.70
C MET A 176 4.68 -16.46 -8.46
N PRO A 177 4.52 -15.39 -7.66
CA PRO A 177 3.56 -15.38 -6.55
C PRO A 177 2.12 -15.41 -7.07
N SER A 178 1.23 -15.96 -6.25
CA SER A 178 -0.21 -15.83 -6.50
C SER A 178 -0.64 -14.38 -6.27
N LEU A 179 -1.79 -13.95 -6.82
CA LEU A 179 -2.32 -12.59 -6.61
C LEU A 179 -2.48 -12.23 -5.12
N LEU A 180 -2.71 -13.23 -4.27
CA LEU A 180 -2.91 -13.05 -2.84
C LEU A 180 -1.58 -13.01 -2.05
N GLU A 181 -0.50 -13.55 -2.61
CA GLU A 181 0.83 -13.57 -1.99
C GLU A 181 1.54 -12.22 -2.20
#